data_AF-A0A164TP71-F1
#
_entry.id   AF-A0A164TP71-F1
#
_cell.length_a   1.000
_cell.length_b   1.000
_cell.length_c   1.000
_cell.angle_alpha   90.00
_cell.angle_beta   90.00
_cell.angle_gamma   90.00
#
_symmetry.space_group_name_H-M   'P 1'
#
loop_
_entity.id
_entity.type
_entity.pdbx_description
1 polymer ?
#
loop_
_entity_poly.entity_id
_entity_poly.type
_entity_poly.pdbx_seq_one_letter_code
_entity_poly.pdbx_strand_id
1 'polypeptide(L)'
;MKTSIWEFSVGLCVFLFASCTQATFRDDPTVLVTLLVRNKAHTLPYFLKLFEELDYPKSRLTLWIKSDQNQDQSLQIMNKWIASVENSYHHIYHELTSSPSVADDKIPTNWTQERFKHIISLREEALDKGRELWADFVWFVDCDVFLTNNQTLKTMVNTNYPVVAPMLDTLSLYSNYWCGMGLDYYYRRTDEYKPIRERENKGCHRVIVVHSCFLVDLRQVESKRLTFRPENINGYNGPHDDVITFAISGYWTDVPVYICNQIKFGYLLAPLDESQTIQDDYAQLTNIMLEASVDFPPMTAHQQLTEYVTPPAKSTHGFDEIFLINLERRPERRARMEWSMNQLGLKHKLINAVDGK
;
A
#
# COMPACT_ATOMS: atom_id res chain seq x y z
N MET A 1 -17.76 86.94 -25.12
CA MET A 1 -18.01 86.39 -23.77
C MET A 1 -17.12 85.18 -23.60
N LYS A 2 -16.31 85.15 -22.53
CA LYS A 2 -15.14 84.28 -22.35
C LYS A 2 -15.52 82.80 -22.30
N THR A 3 -14.77 81.99 -23.05
CA THR A 3 -14.68 80.54 -22.96
C THR A 3 -14.05 80.14 -21.62
N SER A 4 -14.74 79.37 -20.77
CA SER A 4 -14.14 78.68 -19.62
C SER A 4 -13.94 77.21 -19.95
N ILE A 5 -12.68 76.80 -19.98
CA ILE A 5 -12.24 75.41 -20.06
C ILE A 5 -12.43 74.80 -18.66
N TRP A 6 -13.21 73.73 -18.55
CA TRP A 6 -13.29 72.92 -17.34
C TRP A 6 -12.37 71.71 -17.51
N GLU A 7 -11.31 71.67 -16.71
CA GLU A 7 -10.41 70.53 -16.56
C GLU A 7 -11.17 69.40 -15.84
N PHE A 8 -11.32 68.25 -16.50
CA PHE A 8 -11.71 67.00 -15.82
C PHE A 8 -10.43 66.27 -15.41
N SER A 9 -10.09 66.35 -14.12
CA SER A 9 -9.06 65.51 -13.52
C SER A 9 -9.57 64.06 -13.43
N VAL A 10 -8.97 63.16 -14.20
CA VAL A 10 -9.20 61.71 -14.09
C VAL A 10 -8.38 61.21 -12.89
N GLY A 11 -9.05 60.93 -11.78
CA GLY A 11 -8.46 60.26 -10.63
C GLY A 11 -8.18 58.80 -10.96
N LEU A 12 -6.90 58.45 -11.15
CA LEU A 12 -6.42 57.09 -11.33
C LEU A 12 -6.43 56.39 -9.96
N CYS A 13 -7.52 55.67 -9.64
CA CYS A 13 -7.54 54.75 -8.50
C CYS A 13 -6.70 53.52 -8.83
N VAL A 14 -5.41 53.55 -8.44
CA VAL A 14 -4.55 52.37 -8.44
C VAL A 14 -5.00 51.47 -7.30
N PHE A 15 -5.80 50.45 -7.61
CA PHE A 15 -6.01 49.33 -6.71
C PHE A 15 -4.71 48.53 -6.64
N LEU A 16 -3.89 48.83 -5.62
CA LEU A 16 -2.83 47.93 -5.18
C LEU A 16 -3.50 46.68 -4.61
N PHE A 17 -3.71 45.67 -5.47
CA PHE A 17 -3.88 44.30 -4.99
C PHE A 17 -2.57 43.89 -4.35
N ALA A 18 -2.46 44.12 -3.04
CA ALA A 18 -1.49 43.45 -2.21
C ALA A 18 -1.86 41.96 -2.26
N SER A 19 -1.21 41.21 -3.14
CA SER A 19 -1.16 39.75 -3.10
C SER A 19 -0.50 39.38 -1.79
N CYS A 20 -1.29 39.30 -0.73
CA CYS A 20 -0.89 38.74 0.53
C CYS A 20 -0.76 37.23 0.29
N THR A 21 0.37 36.79 -0.26
CA THR A 21 0.78 35.40 -0.17
C THR A 21 1.12 35.14 1.30
N GLN A 22 0.08 34.98 2.11
CA GLN A 22 0.23 34.25 3.36
C GLN A 22 0.73 32.87 2.96
N ALA A 23 1.96 32.56 3.35
CA ALA A 23 2.43 31.19 3.38
C ALA A 23 1.45 30.42 4.29
N THR A 24 0.49 29.72 3.69
CA THR A 24 -0.36 28.81 4.44
C THR A 24 0.53 27.63 4.80
N PHE A 25 0.95 27.57 6.07
CA PHE A 25 1.27 26.29 6.69
C PHE A 25 -0.01 25.46 6.61
N ARG A 26 -0.20 24.74 5.51
CA ARG A 26 -1.26 23.76 5.40
C ARG A 26 -0.69 22.52 6.05
N ASP A 27 -1.15 22.22 7.26
CA ASP A 27 -0.89 20.93 7.90
C ASP A 27 -1.15 19.82 6.87
N ASP A 28 -0.32 18.77 6.88
CA ASP A 28 -0.52 17.61 6.01
C ASP A 28 -1.98 17.12 6.13
N PRO A 29 -2.69 16.74 5.05
CA PRO A 29 -4.09 16.34 5.12
C PRO A 29 -4.39 15.21 6.13
N THR A 30 -5.60 15.13 6.68
CA THR A 30 -5.97 13.99 7.54
C THR A 30 -6.22 12.74 6.71
N VAL A 31 -5.73 11.59 7.18
CA VAL A 31 -5.90 10.32 6.47
C VAL A 31 -6.47 9.28 7.44
N LEU A 32 -7.60 8.69 7.08
CA LEU A 32 -8.07 7.45 7.69
C LEU A 32 -7.36 6.27 7.00
N VAL A 33 -6.55 5.52 7.73
CA VAL A 33 -5.85 4.34 7.21
C VAL A 33 -6.63 3.09 7.59
N THR A 34 -6.97 2.27 6.60
CA THR A 34 -7.71 1.02 6.80
C THR A 34 -6.73 -0.15 6.76
N LEU A 35 -6.66 -0.93 7.85
CA LEU A 35 -5.84 -2.12 7.94
C LEU A 35 -6.74 -3.34 8.22
N LEU A 36 -6.84 -4.22 7.23
CA LEU A 36 -7.55 -5.50 7.36
C LEU A 36 -6.55 -6.63 7.56
N VAL A 37 -6.73 -7.43 8.62
CA VAL A 37 -5.76 -8.45 9.04
C VAL A 37 -6.38 -9.84 9.04
N ARG A 38 -5.86 -10.73 8.20
CA ARG A 38 -6.20 -12.15 8.17
C ARG A 38 -4.98 -13.02 7.83
N ASN A 39 -4.50 -13.79 8.80
CA ASN A 39 -3.41 -14.76 8.65
C ASN A 39 -2.10 -14.17 8.07
N LYS A 40 -1.70 -13.00 8.58
CA LYS A 40 -0.54 -12.23 8.14
C LYS A 40 0.59 -12.17 9.18
N ALA A 41 0.67 -13.14 10.11
CA ALA A 41 1.67 -13.10 11.17
C ALA A 41 3.12 -13.02 10.63
N HIS A 42 3.36 -13.61 9.47
CA HIS A 42 4.68 -13.63 8.83
C HIS A 42 5.07 -12.31 8.16
N THR A 43 4.11 -11.50 7.69
CA THR A 43 4.37 -10.21 7.04
C THR A 43 4.34 -9.05 8.03
N LEU A 44 3.47 -9.12 9.04
CA LEU A 44 3.20 -8.02 9.98
C LEU A 44 4.45 -7.40 10.62
N PRO A 45 5.46 -8.16 11.09
CA PRO A 45 6.66 -7.56 11.67
C PRO A 45 7.39 -6.62 10.71
N TYR A 46 7.37 -6.91 9.40
CA TYR A 46 8.03 -6.10 8.37
C TYR A 46 7.10 -4.99 7.86
N PHE A 47 5.83 -5.32 7.63
CA PHE A 47 4.79 -4.37 7.24
C PHE A 47 4.71 -3.21 8.23
N LEU A 48 4.55 -3.50 9.53
CA LEU A 48 4.37 -2.49 10.57
C LEU A 48 5.64 -1.64 10.75
N LYS A 49 6.83 -2.22 10.56
CA LYS A 49 8.09 -1.48 10.57
C LYS A 49 8.11 -0.41 9.47
N LEU A 50 7.82 -0.80 8.22
CA LEU A 50 7.81 0.12 7.08
C LEU A 50 6.67 1.15 7.21
N PHE A 51 5.50 0.73 7.68
CA PHE A 51 4.36 1.61 7.90
C PHE A 51 4.68 2.72 8.92
N GLU A 52 5.35 2.40 10.02
CA GLU A 52 5.77 3.40 11.01
C GLU A 52 6.88 4.34 10.55
N GLU A 53 7.66 3.92 9.55
CA GLU A 53 8.76 4.70 8.96
C GLU A 53 8.31 5.64 7.86
N LEU A 54 7.04 5.56 7.43
CA LEU A 54 6.45 6.51 6.50
C LEU A 54 6.66 7.94 7.01
N ASP A 55 7.16 8.80 6.13
CA ASP A 55 7.34 10.22 6.44
C ASP A 55 5.98 10.91 6.28
N TYR A 56 5.11 10.72 7.26
CA TYR A 56 3.83 11.40 7.40
C TYR A 56 3.54 11.63 8.89
N PRO A 57 3.02 12.80 9.31
CA PRO A 57 2.76 13.03 10.71
C PRO A 57 1.74 12.04 11.27
N LYS A 58 2.15 11.18 12.22
CA LYS A 58 1.24 10.20 12.86
C LYS A 58 0.02 10.88 13.52
N SER A 59 0.16 12.13 13.97
CA SER A 59 -0.94 12.97 14.49
C SER A 59 -2.00 13.35 13.45
N ARG A 60 -1.76 13.08 12.17
CA ARG A 60 -2.69 13.28 11.04
C ARG A 60 -3.25 11.95 10.49
N LEU A 61 -2.87 10.83 11.11
CA LEU A 61 -3.28 9.49 10.73
C LEU A 61 -4.24 8.91 11.78
N THR A 62 -5.46 8.63 11.37
CA THR A 62 -6.41 7.82 12.15
C THR A 62 -6.35 6.39 11.63
N LEU A 63 -6.12 5.42 12.48
CA LEU A 63 -6.10 4.01 12.09
C LEU A 63 -7.47 3.37 12.32
N TRP A 64 -7.95 2.64 11.33
CA TRP A 64 -9.12 1.79 11.41
C TRP A 64 -8.68 0.36 11.11
N ILE A 65 -8.65 -0.47 12.16
CA ILE A 65 -8.02 -1.78 12.14
C ILE A 65 -9.09 -2.84 12.43
N LYS A 66 -9.29 -3.78 11.51
CA LYS A 66 -10.17 -4.92 11.75
C LYS A 66 -9.50 -6.22 11.39
N SER A 67 -9.83 -7.25 12.15
CA SER A 67 -9.38 -8.61 11.87
C SER A 67 -10.48 -9.43 11.24
N ASP A 68 -10.11 -10.34 10.34
CA ASP A 68 -11.01 -11.34 9.77
C ASP A 68 -10.44 -12.74 10.03
N GLN A 69 -11.08 -13.51 10.91
CA GLN A 69 -10.89 -14.96 11.10
C GLN A 69 -9.42 -15.44 11.12
N ASN A 70 -8.61 -14.89 12.03
CA ASN A 70 -7.21 -15.25 12.16
C ASN A 70 -7.02 -16.60 12.88
N GLN A 71 -6.16 -17.45 12.32
CA GLN A 71 -5.75 -18.76 12.85
C GLN A 71 -4.27 -18.80 13.25
N ASP A 72 -3.50 -17.77 12.92
CA ASP A 72 -2.08 -17.62 13.26
C ASP A 72 -1.87 -16.56 14.36
N GLN A 73 -0.62 -16.12 14.55
CA GLN A 73 -0.25 -15.14 15.58
C GLN A 73 -0.58 -13.68 15.22
N SER A 74 -1.34 -13.42 14.15
CA SER A 74 -1.63 -12.05 13.68
C SER A 74 -2.27 -11.18 14.76
N LEU A 75 -3.24 -11.71 15.51
CA LEU A 75 -3.90 -10.95 16.57
C LEU A 75 -2.92 -10.60 17.70
N GLN A 76 -2.00 -11.51 18.03
CA GLN A 76 -1.01 -11.28 19.08
C GLN A 76 -0.04 -10.17 18.66
N ILE A 77 0.44 -10.22 17.42
CA ILE A 77 1.32 -9.21 16.83
C ILE A 77 0.63 -7.84 16.78
N MET A 78 -0.60 -7.79 16.26
CA MET A 78 -1.37 -6.55 16.14
C MET A 78 -1.66 -5.93 17.50
N ASN A 79 -2.12 -6.71 18.48
CA ASN A 79 -2.36 -6.20 19.84
C ASN A 79 -1.06 -5.65 20.47
N LYS A 80 0.06 -6.37 20.31
CA LYS A 80 1.35 -5.91 20.84
C LYS A 80 1.81 -4.61 20.20
N TRP A 81 1.64 -4.48 18.89
CA TRP A 81 1.99 -3.26 18.16
C TRP A 81 1.06 -2.09 18.51
N ILE A 82 -0.26 -2.29 18.52
CA ILE A 82 -1.23 -1.24 18.89
C ILE A 82 -0.89 -0.68 20.28
N ALA A 83 -0.65 -1.56 21.26
CA ALA A 83 -0.32 -1.15 22.62
C ALA A 83 0.97 -0.31 22.70
N SER A 84 1.91 -0.46 21.77
CA SER A 84 3.15 0.31 21.76
C SER A 84 3.06 1.65 21.03
N VAL A 85 2.08 1.82 20.14
CA VAL A 85 1.91 3.03 19.31
C VAL A 85 0.61 3.80 19.60
N GLU A 86 -0.23 3.34 20.53
CA GLU A 86 -1.57 3.88 20.81
C GLU A 86 -1.61 5.41 20.91
N ASN A 87 -0.63 6.00 21.59
CA ASN A 87 -0.54 7.45 21.82
C ASN A 87 0.21 8.22 20.73
N SER A 88 0.71 7.55 19.69
CA SER A 88 1.49 8.17 18.61
C SER A 88 0.61 8.63 17.45
N TYR A 89 -0.49 7.92 17.20
CA TYR A 89 -1.43 8.21 16.10
C TYR A 89 -2.54 9.15 16.56
N HIS A 90 -3.22 9.81 15.63
CA HIS A 90 -4.35 10.69 15.95
C HIS A 90 -5.43 9.95 16.75
N HIS A 91 -5.79 8.76 16.27
CA HIS A 91 -6.69 7.83 16.95
C HIS A 91 -6.53 6.42 16.35
N ILE A 92 -6.84 5.38 17.12
CA ILE A 92 -6.83 3.98 16.66
C ILE A 92 -8.17 3.33 17.00
N TYR A 93 -9.03 3.18 15.99
CA TYR A 93 -10.18 2.28 16.06
C TYR A 93 -9.70 0.87 15.76
N HIS A 94 -9.91 -0.08 16.67
CA HIS A 94 -9.56 -1.46 16.42
C HIS A 94 -10.64 -2.43 16.92
N GLU A 95 -10.95 -3.44 16.09
CA GLU A 95 -11.80 -4.56 16.45
C GLU A 95 -11.08 -5.85 16.03
N LEU A 96 -10.37 -6.45 16.99
CA LEU A 96 -9.55 -7.64 16.80
C LEU A 96 -10.26 -8.85 17.41
N THR A 97 -11.19 -9.45 16.67
CA THR A 97 -11.98 -10.59 17.14
C THR A 97 -11.32 -11.93 16.78
N SER A 98 -11.25 -12.82 17.76
CA SER A 98 -10.89 -14.23 17.60
C SER A 98 -12.15 -15.08 17.46
N SER A 99 -13.04 -14.75 16.52
CA SER A 99 -14.27 -15.54 16.35
C SER A 99 -14.07 -16.56 15.22
N PRO A 100 -14.00 -17.88 15.54
CA PRO A 100 -14.16 -18.90 14.52
C PRO A 100 -15.64 -18.90 14.12
N SER A 101 -15.99 -18.40 12.93
CA SER A 101 -17.29 -18.75 12.38
C SER A 101 -17.28 -20.23 12.06
N VAL A 102 -18.31 -20.95 12.51
CA VAL A 102 -18.50 -22.41 12.43
C VAL A 102 -18.65 -22.94 10.98
N ALA A 103 -18.43 -22.11 9.96
CA ALA A 103 -18.44 -22.50 8.56
C ALA A 103 -17.00 -22.54 8.03
N ASP A 104 -16.60 -23.75 7.63
CA ASP A 104 -15.29 -24.15 7.07
C ASP A 104 -14.63 -23.13 6.11
N ASP A 105 -13.32 -23.01 6.26
CA ASP A 105 -12.39 -23.06 5.13
C ASP A 105 -11.14 -23.82 5.60
N LYS A 106 -11.02 -25.10 5.23
CA LYS A 106 -9.80 -25.91 5.49
C LYS A 106 -8.58 -25.35 4.77
N ILE A 107 -8.79 -24.49 3.77
CA ILE A 107 -7.77 -23.86 2.95
C ILE A 107 -7.80 -22.35 3.23
N PRO A 108 -6.80 -21.79 3.93
CA PRO A 108 -6.73 -20.36 4.26
C PRO A 108 -6.78 -19.41 3.05
N THR A 109 -6.47 -19.90 1.86
CA THR A 109 -6.44 -19.15 0.59
C THR A 109 -7.81 -19.09 -0.11
N ASN A 110 -8.80 -19.87 0.35
CA ASN A 110 -10.11 -19.93 -0.31
C ASN A 110 -10.91 -18.62 -0.15
N TRP A 111 -11.56 -18.19 -1.23
CA TRP A 111 -12.40 -17.00 -1.29
C TRP A 111 -13.87 -17.39 -1.45
N THR A 112 -14.51 -17.75 -0.34
CA THR A 112 -15.94 -18.05 -0.31
C THR A 112 -16.78 -16.79 -0.50
N GLN A 113 -18.03 -16.96 -0.97
CA GLN A 113 -18.96 -15.84 -1.15
C GLN A 113 -19.22 -15.08 0.16
N GLU A 114 -19.27 -15.78 1.29
CA GLU A 114 -19.45 -15.15 2.61
C GLU A 114 -18.21 -14.34 3.02
N ARG A 115 -17.01 -14.83 2.71
CA ARG A 115 -15.77 -14.06 2.90
C ARG A 115 -15.79 -12.78 2.08
N PHE A 116 -16.16 -12.83 0.80
CA PHE A 116 -16.29 -11.63 -0.02
C PHE A 116 -17.31 -10.64 0.55
N LYS A 117 -18.51 -11.11 0.94
CA LYS A 117 -19.52 -10.25 1.58
C LYS A 117 -19.00 -9.59 2.85
N HIS A 118 -18.24 -10.33 3.66
CA HIS A 118 -17.65 -9.78 4.88
C HIS A 118 -16.62 -8.69 4.57
N ILE A 119 -15.66 -8.96 3.68
CA ILE A 119 -14.64 -7.97 3.27
C ILE A 119 -15.27 -6.74 2.61
N ILE A 120 -16.27 -6.92 1.74
CA ILE A 120 -17.07 -5.83 1.18
C ILE A 120 -17.67 -4.96 2.29
N SER A 121 -18.30 -5.59 3.29
CA SER A 121 -18.90 -4.85 4.40
C SER A 121 -17.86 -4.08 5.21
N LEU A 122 -16.68 -4.67 5.46
CA LEU A 122 -15.60 -4.01 6.18
C LEU A 122 -15.02 -2.83 5.41
N ARG A 123 -14.76 -2.98 4.10
CA ARG A 123 -14.23 -1.89 3.28
C ARG A 123 -15.23 -0.75 3.13
N GLU A 124 -16.53 -1.05 2.99
CA GLU A 124 -17.56 -0.02 2.98
C GLU A 124 -17.65 0.71 4.32
N GLU A 125 -17.64 -0.02 5.44
CA GLU A 125 -17.65 0.60 6.78
C GLU A 125 -16.45 1.54 6.97
N ALA A 126 -15.26 1.16 6.47
CA ALA A 126 -14.09 2.01 6.53
C ALA A 126 -14.21 3.27 5.66
N LEU A 127 -14.78 3.14 4.45
CA LEU A 127 -15.03 4.28 3.56
C LEU A 127 -16.02 5.27 4.20
N ASP A 128 -17.11 4.74 4.76
CA ASP A 128 -18.11 5.53 5.48
C ASP A 128 -17.52 6.16 6.74
N LYS A 129 -16.67 5.43 7.47
CA LYS A 129 -15.99 5.98 8.64
C LYS A 129 -15.13 7.19 8.29
N GLY A 130 -14.44 7.15 7.14
CA GLY A 130 -13.66 8.28 6.66
C GLY A 130 -14.53 9.51 6.39
N ARG A 131 -15.69 9.29 5.78
CA ARG A 131 -16.70 10.33 5.51
C ARG A 131 -17.28 10.90 6.80
N GLU A 132 -17.59 10.07 7.78
CA GLU A 132 -18.11 10.47 9.10
C GLU A 132 -17.12 11.33 9.88
N LEU A 133 -15.83 10.98 9.83
CA LEU A 133 -14.77 11.68 10.55
C LEU A 133 -14.30 12.97 9.84
N TRP A 134 -14.85 13.26 8.67
CA TRP A 134 -14.41 14.37 7.80
C TRP A 134 -12.90 14.28 7.50
N ALA A 135 -12.41 13.06 7.27
CA ALA A 135 -11.04 12.86 6.84
C ALA A 135 -10.85 13.43 5.43
N ASP A 136 -9.69 14.02 5.14
CA ASP A 136 -9.35 14.46 3.78
C ASP A 136 -9.22 13.25 2.83
N PHE A 137 -8.70 12.12 3.34
CA PHE A 137 -8.50 10.90 2.58
C PHE A 137 -8.87 9.62 3.34
N VAL A 138 -9.21 8.57 2.59
CA VAL A 138 -9.21 7.17 3.09
C VAL A 138 -8.14 6.40 2.34
N TRP A 139 -7.26 5.75 3.08
CA TRP A 139 -6.16 4.96 2.54
C TRP A 139 -6.38 3.48 2.84
N PHE A 140 -6.60 2.69 1.80
CA PHE A 140 -6.73 1.24 1.90
C PHE A 140 -5.36 0.60 1.71
N VAL A 141 -4.89 -0.15 2.72
CA VAL A 141 -3.60 -0.85 2.70
C VAL A 141 -3.74 -2.27 3.25
N ASP A 142 -3.44 -3.26 2.42
CA ASP A 142 -3.39 -4.66 2.82
C ASP A 142 -2.07 -4.94 3.57
N CYS A 143 -2.09 -5.87 4.53
CA CYS A 143 -0.96 -6.15 5.43
C CYS A 143 0.18 -6.97 4.80
N ASP A 144 0.17 -7.14 3.48
CA ASP A 144 1.24 -7.74 2.65
C ASP A 144 1.84 -6.73 1.65
N VAL A 145 1.58 -5.43 1.86
CA VAL A 145 2.17 -4.31 1.13
C VAL A 145 3.42 -3.77 1.83
N PHE A 146 4.58 -3.83 1.19
CA PHE A 146 5.85 -3.36 1.76
C PHE A 146 6.29 -2.04 1.13
N LEU A 147 5.89 -0.91 1.73
CA LEU A 147 6.26 0.44 1.27
C LEU A 147 7.70 0.79 1.66
N THR A 148 8.66 0.34 0.86
CA THR A 148 10.08 0.62 1.06
C THR A 148 10.45 2.09 0.82
N ASN A 149 9.61 2.84 0.11
CA ASN A 149 9.74 4.27 -0.05
C ASN A 149 8.88 5.01 0.98
N ASN A 150 9.52 5.65 1.96
CA ASN A 150 8.82 6.34 3.04
C ASN A 150 8.04 7.60 2.59
N GLN A 151 8.29 8.13 1.39
CA GLN A 151 7.56 9.27 0.83
C GLN A 151 6.26 8.88 0.12
N THR A 152 5.88 7.59 0.14
CA THR A 152 4.74 7.08 -0.64
C THR A 152 3.45 7.83 -0.33
N LEU A 153 3.05 7.93 0.95
CA LEU A 153 1.79 8.59 1.31
C LEU A 153 1.80 10.08 0.94
N LYS A 154 2.89 10.80 1.25
CA LYS A 154 3.08 12.20 0.83
C LYS A 154 2.97 12.38 -0.69
N THR A 155 3.50 11.43 -1.45
CA THR A 155 3.40 11.47 -2.92
C THR A 155 1.94 11.32 -3.36
N MET A 156 1.21 10.36 -2.79
CA MET A 156 -0.18 10.07 -3.18
C MET A 156 -1.15 11.21 -2.83
N VAL A 157 -1.06 11.79 -1.62
CA VAL A 157 -1.94 12.90 -1.19
C VAL A 157 -1.76 14.16 -2.04
N ASN A 158 -0.61 14.31 -2.71
CA ASN A 158 -0.27 15.48 -3.53
C ASN A 158 -0.60 15.30 -5.03
N THR A 159 -1.22 14.18 -5.44
CA THR A 159 -1.55 13.93 -6.86
C THR A 159 -2.82 14.63 -7.35
N ASN A 160 -3.73 15.00 -6.44
CA ASN A 160 -5.05 15.58 -6.75
C ASN A 160 -5.96 14.68 -7.60
N TYR A 161 -5.74 13.36 -7.60
CA TYR A 161 -6.65 12.40 -8.23
C TYR A 161 -7.70 11.88 -7.23
N PRO A 162 -8.95 11.61 -7.67
CA PRO A 162 -10.00 11.14 -6.77
C PRO A 162 -9.72 9.74 -6.22
N VAL A 163 -9.08 8.86 -7.01
CA VAL A 163 -8.54 7.58 -6.57
C VAL A 163 -7.14 7.40 -7.17
N VAL A 164 -6.15 7.11 -6.32
CA VAL A 164 -4.75 6.93 -6.72
C VAL A 164 -4.07 5.80 -5.97
N ALA A 165 -3.23 5.04 -6.67
CA ALA A 165 -2.42 3.98 -6.08
C ALA A 165 -0.93 4.15 -6.45
N PRO A 166 0.01 3.84 -5.54
CA PRO A 166 1.39 3.60 -5.91
C PRO A 166 1.52 2.24 -6.61
N MET A 167 2.25 2.17 -7.73
CA MET A 167 2.55 0.89 -8.37
C MET A 167 3.52 0.08 -7.50
N LEU A 168 3.08 -1.09 -7.07
CA LEU A 168 3.86 -2.02 -6.26
C LEU A 168 4.53 -3.07 -7.15
N ASP A 169 5.80 -3.33 -6.90
CA ASP A 169 6.55 -4.38 -7.59
C ASP A 169 6.25 -5.75 -6.98
N THR A 170 6.14 -6.76 -7.84
CA THR A 170 5.98 -8.16 -7.46
C THR A 170 7.05 -8.98 -8.17
N LEU A 171 7.25 -10.23 -7.76
CA LEU A 171 8.21 -11.15 -8.40
C LEU A 171 7.75 -11.63 -9.79
N SER A 172 6.51 -11.35 -10.17
CA SER A 172 5.91 -11.75 -11.44
C SER A 172 5.30 -10.55 -12.17
N LEU A 173 4.50 -10.83 -13.19
CA LEU A 173 3.63 -9.84 -13.83
C LEU A 173 2.30 -9.66 -13.08
N TYR A 174 2.16 -10.16 -11.86
CA TYR A 174 1.06 -9.74 -10.99
C TYR A 174 1.27 -8.27 -10.58
N SER A 175 0.21 -7.50 -10.42
CA SER A 175 0.30 -6.09 -10.06
C SER A 175 -0.96 -5.63 -9.37
N ASN A 176 -0.84 -4.56 -8.58
CA ASN A 176 -1.93 -3.95 -7.83
C ASN A 176 -2.89 -3.07 -8.66
N TYR A 177 -2.96 -3.32 -9.97
CA TYR A 177 -3.79 -2.57 -10.92
C TYR A 177 -4.10 -3.37 -12.18
N TRP A 178 -5.22 -3.05 -12.84
CA TRP A 178 -5.59 -3.58 -14.16
C TRP A 178 -5.86 -2.44 -15.16
N CYS A 179 -5.24 -2.51 -16.34
CA CYS A 179 -5.51 -1.59 -17.45
C CYS A 179 -6.82 -1.94 -18.20
N GLY A 180 -7.26 -3.19 -18.13
CA GLY A 180 -8.42 -3.68 -18.88
C GLY A 180 -9.26 -4.64 -18.05
N MET A 181 -10.55 -4.64 -18.34
CA MET A 181 -11.54 -5.55 -17.79
C MET A 181 -12.37 -6.13 -18.94
N GLY A 182 -12.67 -7.43 -18.87
CA GLY A 182 -13.53 -8.13 -19.83
C GLY A 182 -15.02 -7.84 -19.59
N LEU A 183 -15.87 -8.34 -20.50
CA LEU A 183 -17.33 -8.29 -20.32
C LEU A 183 -17.82 -9.19 -19.17
N ASP A 184 -16.97 -10.11 -18.73
CA ASP A 184 -17.14 -10.99 -17.58
C ASP A 184 -16.65 -10.36 -16.26
N TYR A 185 -16.27 -9.07 -16.27
CA TYR A 185 -15.75 -8.32 -15.12
C TYR A 185 -14.33 -8.65 -14.65
N TYR A 186 -13.67 -9.63 -15.27
CA TYR A 186 -12.33 -10.05 -14.84
C TYR A 186 -11.21 -9.37 -15.63
N TYR A 187 -9.98 -9.54 -15.14
CA TYR A 187 -8.77 -8.98 -15.73
C TYR A 187 -8.68 -9.28 -17.23
N ARG A 188 -8.43 -8.23 -18.00
CA ARG A 188 -8.05 -8.33 -19.41
C ARG A 188 -6.72 -7.62 -19.63
N ARG A 189 -5.73 -8.35 -20.14
CA ARG A 189 -4.45 -7.75 -20.55
C ARG A 189 -4.67 -6.78 -21.72
N THR A 190 -3.99 -5.64 -21.65
CA THR A 190 -3.97 -4.62 -22.70
C THR A 190 -2.53 -4.24 -23.05
N ASP A 191 -2.35 -3.51 -24.15
CA ASP A 191 -1.02 -3.11 -24.63
C ASP A 191 -0.36 -2.08 -23.71
N GLU A 192 -1.14 -1.31 -22.95
CA GLU A 192 -0.66 -0.33 -21.97
C GLU A 192 -0.04 -0.98 -20.74
N TYR A 193 -0.37 -2.24 -20.44
CA TYR A 193 0.03 -2.90 -19.20
C TYR A 193 1.55 -2.99 -19.05
N LYS A 194 2.25 -3.54 -20.05
CA LYS A 194 3.70 -3.76 -19.96
C LYS A 194 4.49 -2.45 -19.87
N PRO A 195 4.25 -1.43 -20.72
CA PRO A 195 4.95 -0.16 -20.60
C PRO A 195 4.79 0.53 -19.24
N ILE A 196 3.63 0.38 -18.59
CA ILE A 196 3.42 0.88 -17.22
C ILE A 196 4.19 0.00 -16.21
N ARG A 197 4.02 -1.33 -16.27
CA ARG A 197 4.65 -2.29 -15.33
C ARG A 197 6.17 -2.20 -15.32
N GLU A 198 6.78 -2.05 -16.50
CA GLU A 198 8.23 -2.00 -16.72
C GLU A 198 8.79 -0.57 -16.57
N ARG A 199 7.91 0.41 -16.27
CA ARG A 199 8.26 1.85 -16.12
C ARG A 199 8.91 2.45 -17.37
N GLU A 200 8.55 1.96 -18.55
CA GLU A 200 8.87 2.60 -19.84
C GLU A 200 8.12 3.93 -19.95
N ASN A 201 6.82 3.91 -19.58
CA ASN A 201 5.99 5.10 -19.46
C ASN A 201 5.89 5.49 -17.97
N LYS A 202 6.71 6.45 -17.54
CA LYS A 202 6.70 6.96 -16.15
C LYS A 202 5.65 8.05 -15.96
N GLY A 203 4.91 7.99 -14.86
CA GLY A 203 3.90 8.98 -14.49
C GLY A 203 2.75 8.34 -13.73
N CYS A 204 1.61 9.03 -13.70
CA CYS A 204 0.36 8.47 -13.22
C CYS A 204 -0.54 8.18 -14.42
N HIS A 205 -1.07 6.95 -14.48
CA HIS A 205 -1.80 6.42 -15.63
C HIS A 205 -3.22 6.09 -15.22
N ARG A 206 -4.19 6.48 -16.04
CA ARG A 206 -5.58 6.08 -15.82
C ARG A 206 -5.71 4.58 -16.04
N VAL A 207 -6.30 3.89 -15.07
CA VAL A 207 -6.54 2.44 -15.08
C VAL A 207 -7.99 2.14 -14.69
N ILE A 208 -8.41 0.89 -14.81
CA ILE A 208 -9.78 0.48 -14.47
C ILE A 208 -9.85 0.02 -13.01
N VAL A 209 -8.81 -0.68 -12.55
CA VAL A 209 -8.76 -1.28 -11.21
C VAL A 209 -7.47 -0.85 -10.52
N VAL A 210 -7.57 -0.53 -9.23
CA VAL A 210 -6.47 -0.54 -8.26
C VAL A 210 -6.91 -1.35 -7.05
N HIS A 211 -5.98 -2.05 -6.41
CA HIS A 211 -6.26 -2.81 -5.19
C HIS A 211 -5.03 -2.83 -4.28
N SER A 212 -5.18 -3.43 -3.10
CA SER A 212 -4.15 -3.65 -2.06
C SER A 212 -3.49 -2.42 -1.44
N CYS A 213 -3.22 -1.35 -2.19
CA CYS A 213 -2.73 -0.09 -1.67
C CYS A 213 -3.24 1.06 -2.54
N PHE A 214 -4.26 1.78 -2.09
CA PHE A 214 -4.82 2.92 -2.83
C PHE A 214 -5.51 3.92 -1.91
N LEU A 215 -5.47 5.18 -2.32
CA LEU A 215 -5.95 6.35 -1.61
C LEU A 215 -7.16 6.92 -2.33
N VAL A 216 -8.22 7.23 -1.57
CA VAL A 216 -9.42 7.91 -2.05
C VAL A 216 -9.42 9.33 -1.48
N ASP A 217 -9.55 10.34 -2.34
CA ASP A 217 -9.63 11.75 -1.95
C ASP A 217 -11.09 12.14 -1.64
N LEU A 218 -11.43 12.17 -0.35
CA LEU A 218 -12.78 12.49 0.12
C LEU A 218 -13.14 13.97 -0.05
N ARG A 219 -12.16 14.83 -0.33
CA ARG A 219 -12.39 16.25 -0.60
C ARG A 219 -13.04 16.46 -1.97
N GLN A 220 -12.89 15.49 -2.87
CA GLN A 220 -13.49 15.52 -4.20
C GLN A 220 -14.93 15.02 -4.14
N VAL A 221 -15.86 15.77 -4.73
CA VAL A 221 -17.30 15.49 -4.61
C VAL A 221 -17.68 14.15 -5.24
N GLU A 222 -16.97 13.74 -6.29
CA GLU A 222 -17.17 12.47 -6.96
C GLU A 222 -16.87 11.24 -6.08
N SER A 223 -16.02 11.37 -5.05
CA SER A 223 -15.72 10.27 -4.11
C SER A 223 -16.95 9.75 -3.36
N LYS A 224 -18.02 10.57 -3.28
CA LYS A 224 -19.32 10.17 -2.70
C LYS A 224 -20.04 9.09 -3.51
N ARG A 225 -19.64 8.87 -4.76
CA ARG A 225 -20.22 7.86 -5.66
C ARG A 225 -19.52 6.50 -5.57
N LEU A 226 -18.36 6.46 -4.92
CA LEU A 226 -17.61 5.21 -4.71
C LEU A 226 -18.25 4.37 -3.62
N THR A 227 -18.28 3.05 -3.83
CA THR A 227 -18.83 2.09 -2.88
C THR A 227 -18.25 0.70 -3.15
N PHE A 228 -18.08 -0.09 -2.10
CA PHE A 228 -17.77 -1.51 -2.15
C PHE A 228 -19.03 -2.37 -2.19
N ARG A 229 -20.23 -1.79 -2.00
CA ARG A 229 -21.50 -2.51 -1.93
C ARG A 229 -22.15 -2.64 -3.32
N PRO A 230 -22.33 -3.87 -3.85
CA PRO A 230 -23.03 -4.10 -5.10
C PRO A 230 -24.44 -3.50 -5.13
N GLU A 231 -25.15 -3.55 -4.01
CA GLU A 231 -26.52 -3.03 -3.84
C GLU A 231 -26.63 -1.51 -4.03
N ASN A 232 -25.52 -0.78 -3.89
CA ASN A 232 -25.46 0.66 -4.08
C ASN A 232 -25.18 1.05 -5.55
N ILE A 233 -24.91 0.07 -6.43
CA ILE A 233 -24.59 0.30 -7.84
C ILE A 233 -25.80 -0.06 -8.71
N ASN A 234 -26.40 0.95 -9.33
CA ASN A 234 -27.58 0.75 -10.17
C ASN A 234 -27.28 -0.15 -11.37
N GLY A 235 -28.03 -1.25 -11.52
CA GLY A 235 -27.90 -2.19 -12.63
C GLY A 235 -26.73 -3.16 -12.54
N TYR A 236 -26.04 -3.23 -11.39
CA TYR A 236 -24.91 -4.13 -11.22
C TYR A 236 -25.37 -5.60 -11.18
N ASN A 237 -24.77 -6.41 -12.05
CA ASN A 237 -25.00 -7.86 -12.14
C ASN A 237 -23.69 -8.66 -12.16
N GLY A 238 -22.58 -8.02 -11.75
CA GLY A 238 -21.27 -8.65 -11.67
C GLY A 238 -21.07 -9.50 -10.40
N PRO A 239 -19.86 -10.03 -10.18
CA PRO A 239 -19.55 -10.83 -9.01
C PRO A 239 -19.61 -10.02 -7.71
N HIS A 240 -19.88 -10.69 -6.59
CA HIS A 240 -19.69 -10.11 -5.25
C HIS A 240 -18.20 -10.19 -4.89
N ASP A 241 -17.42 -9.25 -5.39
CA ASP A 241 -15.97 -9.13 -5.20
C ASP A 241 -15.66 -7.66 -4.89
N ASP A 242 -14.92 -7.37 -3.82
CA ASP A 242 -14.69 -6.00 -3.34
C ASP A 242 -13.88 -5.16 -4.33
N VAL A 243 -12.90 -5.76 -5.00
CA VAL A 243 -12.04 -5.09 -5.99
C VAL A 243 -12.84 -4.75 -7.24
N ILE A 244 -13.59 -5.71 -7.78
CA ILE A 244 -14.42 -5.51 -8.96
C ILE A 244 -15.56 -4.53 -8.66
N THR A 245 -16.23 -4.68 -7.53
CA THR A 245 -17.36 -3.81 -7.15
C THR A 245 -16.89 -2.37 -7.01
N PHE A 246 -15.77 -2.13 -6.32
CA PHE A 246 -15.21 -0.78 -6.19
C PHE A 246 -14.81 -0.20 -7.54
N ALA A 247 -14.14 -0.96 -8.40
CA ALA A 247 -13.77 -0.53 -9.73
C ALA A 247 -14.98 -0.15 -10.60
N ILE A 248 -16.03 -0.96 -10.58
CA ILE A 248 -17.27 -0.70 -11.32
C ILE A 248 -18.01 0.50 -10.73
N SER A 249 -18.01 0.70 -9.41
CA SER A 249 -18.59 1.89 -8.80
C SER A 249 -17.94 3.16 -9.35
N GLY A 250 -16.61 3.18 -9.50
CA GLY A 250 -15.89 4.31 -10.08
C GLY A 250 -16.15 4.45 -11.57
N TYR A 251 -16.04 3.36 -12.34
CA TYR A 251 -16.17 3.38 -13.79
C TYR A 251 -17.57 3.82 -14.25
N TRP A 252 -18.65 3.28 -13.67
CA TRP A 252 -20.02 3.64 -14.06
C TRP A 252 -20.47 5.00 -13.55
N THR A 253 -19.77 5.57 -12.57
CA THR A 253 -20.08 6.91 -12.03
C THR A 253 -19.04 7.96 -12.42
N ASP A 254 -18.21 7.68 -13.43
CA ASP A 254 -17.18 8.57 -13.97
C ASP A 254 -16.22 9.14 -12.91
N VAL A 255 -15.79 8.27 -11.99
CA VAL A 255 -14.69 8.55 -11.04
C VAL A 255 -13.42 7.91 -11.60
N PRO A 256 -12.45 8.71 -12.09
CA PRO A 256 -11.24 8.16 -12.69
C PRO A 256 -10.30 7.59 -11.62
N VAL A 257 -9.65 6.47 -11.96
CA VAL A 257 -8.71 5.77 -11.08
C VAL A 257 -7.31 5.81 -11.70
N TYR A 258 -6.28 6.06 -10.89
CA TYR A 258 -4.91 6.23 -11.35
C TYR A 258 -3.91 5.31 -10.64
N ILE A 259 -2.94 4.80 -11.39
CA ILE A 259 -1.75 4.11 -10.87
C ILE A 259 -0.50 4.95 -11.15
N CYS A 260 0.33 5.20 -10.15
CA CYS A 260 1.52 6.04 -10.26
C CYS A 260 2.79 5.17 -10.22
N ASN A 261 3.67 5.30 -11.21
CA ASN A 261 4.88 4.46 -11.36
C ASN A 261 6.18 5.27 -11.55
N GLN A 262 6.16 6.58 -11.28
CA GLN A 262 7.30 7.49 -11.48
C GLN A 262 8.56 7.09 -10.71
N ILE A 263 8.39 6.41 -9.57
CA ILE A 263 9.46 5.88 -8.72
C ILE A 263 9.10 4.47 -8.23
N LYS A 264 10.05 3.78 -7.60
CA LYS A 264 9.76 2.55 -6.85
C LYS A 264 9.14 2.95 -5.50
N PHE A 265 7.92 2.51 -5.27
CA PHE A 265 7.17 2.82 -4.04
C PHE A 265 7.27 1.70 -2.99
N GLY A 266 7.23 0.45 -3.45
CA GLY A 266 7.22 -0.70 -2.58
C GLY A 266 6.92 -1.98 -3.33
N TYR A 267 6.65 -3.02 -2.56
CA TYR A 267 6.45 -4.39 -3.04
C TYR A 267 5.14 -4.98 -2.53
N LEU A 268 4.64 -6.02 -3.19
CA LEU A 268 3.42 -6.74 -2.84
C LEU A 268 3.60 -8.24 -3.07
N LEU A 269 3.11 -9.07 -2.14
CA LEU A 269 3.02 -10.52 -2.35
C LEU A 269 1.89 -10.85 -3.32
N ALA A 270 2.13 -11.78 -4.24
CA ALA A 270 1.04 -12.26 -5.08
C ALA A 270 0.12 -13.17 -4.24
N PRO A 271 -1.22 -13.06 -4.40
CA PRO A 271 -2.16 -13.98 -3.78
C PRO A 271 -1.78 -15.42 -4.10
N LEU A 272 -1.90 -16.29 -3.08
CA LEU A 272 -1.69 -17.72 -3.25
C LEU A 272 -2.85 -18.34 -4.05
N ASP A 273 -2.53 -19.32 -4.87
CA ASP A 273 -3.53 -20.21 -5.47
C ASP A 273 -4.01 -21.30 -4.49
N GLU A 274 -5.03 -22.07 -4.89
CA GLU A 274 -5.62 -23.13 -4.06
C GLU A 274 -4.67 -24.31 -3.77
N SER A 275 -3.62 -24.47 -4.58
CA SER A 275 -2.61 -25.52 -4.41
C SER A 275 -1.45 -25.11 -3.51
N GLN A 276 -1.29 -23.81 -3.29
CA GLN A 276 -0.24 -23.22 -2.49
C GLN A 276 -0.59 -23.16 -1.01
N THR A 277 0.46 -23.14 -0.20
CA THR A 277 0.39 -23.14 1.26
C THR A 277 1.00 -21.86 1.84
N ILE A 278 0.84 -21.67 3.15
CA ILE A 278 1.50 -20.57 3.85
C ILE A 278 3.03 -20.58 3.68
N GLN A 279 3.65 -21.75 3.49
CA GLN A 279 5.10 -21.84 3.26
C GLN A 279 5.52 -21.20 1.94
N ASP A 280 4.67 -21.26 0.92
CA ASP A 280 4.89 -20.56 -0.33
C ASP A 280 4.83 -19.03 -0.13
N ASP A 281 3.96 -18.53 0.76
CA ASP A 281 3.93 -17.11 1.14
C ASP A 281 5.22 -16.69 1.88
N TYR A 282 5.72 -17.52 2.79
CA TYR A 282 7.03 -17.30 3.44
C TYR A 282 8.18 -17.24 2.41
N ALA A 283 8.15 -18.11 1.41
CA ALA A 283 9.15 -18.11 0.33
C ALA A 283 9.01 -16.85 -0.55
N GLN A 284 7.79 -16.44 -0.90
CA GLN A 284 7.53 -15.18 -1.60
C GLN A 284 8.05 -13.98 -0.81
N LEU A 285 7.78 -13.91 0.50
CA LEU A 285 8.27 -12.85 1.38
C LEU A 285 9.80 -12.80 1.38
N THR A 286 10.46 -13.95 1.53
CA THR A 286 11.93 -14.04 1.50
C THR A 286 12.48 -13.50 0.18
N ASN A 287 11.90 -13.90 -0.96
CA ASN A 287 12.31 -13.45 -2.28
C ASN A 287 12.08 -11.94 -2.49
N ILE A 288 10.94 -11.40 -2.05
CA ILE A 288 10.67 -9.95 -2.10
C ILE A 288 11.65 -9.18 -1.24
N MET A 289 11.95 -9.64 -0.02
CA MET A 289 12.92 -8.97 0.84
C MET A 289 14.30 -8.92 0.18
N LEU A 290 14.73 -10.01 -0.46
CA LEU A 290 15.99 -10.06 -1.21
C LEU A 290 15.99 -9.10 -2.41
N GLU A 291 14.93 -9.11 -3.22
CA GLU A 291 14.77 -8.21 -4.37
C GLU A 291 14.76 -6.74 -3.94
N ALA A 292 14.00 -6.41 -2.90
CA ALA A 292 13.93 -5.07 -2.33
C ALA A 292 15.29 -4.57 -1.83
N SER A 293 16.13 -5.47 -1.31
CA SER A 293 17.47 -5.13 -0.81
C SER A 293 18.46 -4.71 -1.91
N VAL A 294 18.10 -4.83 -3.19
CA VAL A 294 18.89 -4.32 -4.31
C VAL A 294 18.83 -2.80 -4.37
N ASP A 295 17.63 -2.22 -4.28
CA ASP A 295 17.40 -0.77 -4.40
C ASP A 295 17.26 -0.06 -3.06
N PHE A 296 16.81 -0.77 -2.02
CA PHE A 296 16.48 -0.20 -0.71
C PHE A 296 17.34 -0.81 0.40
N PRO A 297 17.42 -0.19 1.59
CA PRO A 297 17.99 -0.86 2.77
C PRO A 297 17.33 -2.21 3.01
N PRO A 298 18.08 -3.23 3.49
CA PRO A 298 17.50 -4.53 3.79
C PRO A 298 16.33 -4.42 4.76
N MET A 299 15.22 -5.08 4.42
CA MET A 299 14.02 -5.07 5.24
C MET A 299 14.32 -5.77 6.58
N THR A 300 13.92 -5.13 7.68
CA THR A 300 14.10 -5.67 9.03
C THR A 300 12.76 -5.71 9.74
N ALA A 301 12.62 -6.68 10.64
CA ALA A 301 11.43 -6.78 11.45
C ALA A 301 11.35 -5.63 12.47
N HIS A 302 10.14 -5.23 12.82
CA HIS A 302 9.90 -4.25 13.86
C HIS A 302 10.53 -4.72 15.18
N GLN A 303 11.24 -3.82 15.87
CA GLN A 303 12.10 -4.16 17.02
C GLN A 303 11.36 -4.87 18.16
N GLN A 304 10.06 -4.59 18.34
CA GLN A 304 9.24 -5.19 19.40
C GLN A 304 8.58 -6.50 18.97
N LEU A 305 8.68 -6.85 17.69
CA LEU A 305 8.03 -7.99 17.06
C LEU A 305 9.03 -9.05 16.58
N THR A 306 10.32 -8.89 16.89
CA THR A 306 11.37 -9.84 16.47
C THR A 306 11.15 -11.26 17.01
N GLU A 307 10.43 -11.41 18.12
CA GLU A 307 10.08 -12.72 18.68
C GLU A 307 9.08 -13.52 17.82
N TYR A 308 8.34 -12.85 16.93
CA TYR A 308 7.42 -13.47 15.98
C TYR A 308 8.08 -13.82 14.65
N VAL A 309 9.38 -13.54 14.51
CA VAL A 309 10.15 -13.85 13.31
C VAL A 309 11.06 -15.03 13.61
N THR A 310 10.83 -16.13 12.92
CA THR A 310 11.69 -17.32 13.03
C THR A 310 12.81 -17.22 11.99
N PRO A 311 14.09 -17.10 12.40
CA PRO A 311 15.20 -17.15 11.45
C PRO A 311 15.26 -18.52 10.77
N PRO A 312 15.60 -18.58 9.47
CA PRO A 312 15.72 -19.84 8.76
C PRO A 312 16.88 -20.67 9.32
N ALA A 313 16.69 -21.99 9.38
CA ALA A 313 17.73 -22.91 9.81
C ALA A 313 18.90 -22.87 8.82
N LYS A 314 20.13 -22.71 9.33
CA LYS A 314 21.32 -22.65 8.48
C LYS A 314 21.69 -24.03 7.94
N SER A 315 21.75 -24.17 6.62
CA SER A 315 22.17 -25.41 5.95
C SER A 315 23.05 -25.10 4.73
N THR A 316 23.72 -26.12 4.19
CA THR A 316 24.43 -26.01 2.90
C THR A 316 23.55 -26.44 1.72
N HIS A 317 22.27 -26.76 1.94
CA HIS A 317 21.34 -27.23 0.89
C HIS A 317 21.89 -28.36 0.01
N GLY A 318 22.69 -29.26 0.58
CA GLY A 318 23.28 -30.40 -0.13
C GLY A 318 24.64 -30.13 -0.78
N PHE A 319 25.17 -28.91 -0.70
CA PHE A 319 26.56 -28.62 -1.09
C PHE A 319 27.55 -28.97 0.02
N ASP A 320 28.80 -29.27 -0.33
CA ASP A 320 29.87 -29.51 0.65
C ASP A 320 30.18 -28.22 1.44
N GLU A 321 30.41 -27.12 0.72
CA GLU A 321 30.65 -25.79 1.26
C GLU A 321 30.07 -24.71 0.35
N ILE A 322 29.59 -23.63 0.96
CA ILE A 322 29.15 -22.41 0.26
C ILE A 322 30.13 -21.30 0.61
N PHE A 323 30.67 -20.62 -0.40
CA PHE A 323 31.61 -19.52 -0.22
C PHE A 323 30.95 -18.19 -0.55
N LEU A 324 31.07 -17.23 0.37
CA LEU A 324 30.73 -15.84 0.15
C LEU A 324 31.99 -15.06 -0.17
N ILE A 325 32.21 -14.75 -1.44
CA ILE A 325 33.44 -14.10 -1.90
C ILE A 325 33.18 -12.60 -2.09
N ASN A 326 33.89 -11.75 -1.35
CA ASN A 326 33.76 -10.29 -1.48
C ASN A 326 35.09 -9.56 -1.24
N LEU A 327 35.28 -8.42 -1.90
CA LEU A 327 36.43 -7.54 -1.72
C LEU A 327 36.33 -6.81 -0.37
N GLU A 328 37.40 -6.82 0.45
CA GLU A 328 37.40 -6.14 1.75
C GLU A 328 37.01 -4.66 1.66
N ARG A 329 37.41 -3.97 0.59
CA ARG A 329 37.06 -2.55 0.36
C ARG A 329 35.58 -2.28 0.05
N ARG A 330 34.72 -3.31 -0.05
CA ARG A 330 33.28 -3.17 -0.32
C ARG A 330 32.43 -3.65 0.88
N PRO A 331 32.46 -2.94 2.02
CA PRO A 331 31.77 -3.36 3.23
C PRO A 331 30.24 -3.35 3.11
N GLU A 332 29.66 -2.40 2.38
CA GLU A 332 28.19 -2.34 2.19
C GLU A 332 27.67 -3.53 1.37
N ARG A 333 28.39 -3.88 0.29
CA ARG A 333 28.08 -5.07 -0.50
C ARG A 333 28.20 -6.33 0.35
N ARG A 334 29.25 -6.42 1.18
CA ARG A 334 29.44 -7.53 2.13
C ARG A 334 28.26 -7.66 3.07
N ALA A 335 27.83 -6.57 3.69
CA ALA A 335 26.72 -6.57 4.63
C ALA A 335 25.41 -7.04 3.97
N ARG A 336 25.10 -6.57 2.75
CA ARG A 336 23.94 -7.05 1.98
C ARG A 336 24.03 -8.52 1.61
N MET A 337 25.22 -8.97 1.20
CA MET A 337 25.50 -10.37 0.87
C MET A 337 25.36 -11.29 2.09
N GLU A 338 25.94 -10.92 3.23
CA GLU A 338 25.80 -11.65 4.50
C GLU A 338 24.34 -11.68 4.97
N TRP A 339 23.64 -10.54 4.88
CA TRP A 339 22.21 -10.47 5.19
C TRP A 339 21.40 -11.41 4.29
N SER A 340 21.66 -11.41 2.98
CA SER A 340 20.98 -12.29 2.01
C SER A 340 21.19 -13.77 2.34
N MET A 341 22.43 -14.16 2.65
CA MET A 341 22.74 -15.53 3.06
C MET A 341 22.01 -15.91 4.36
N ASN A 342 21.86 -14.98 5.30
CA ASN A 342 21.11 -15.22 6.53
C ASN A 342 19.61 -15.38 6.25
N GLN A 343 19.02 -14.57 5.35
CA GLN A 343 17.61 -14.71 4.96
C GLN A 343 17.31 -16.01 4.21
N LEU A 344 18.29 -16.52 3.44
CA LEU A 344 18.17 -17.80 2.74
C LEU A 344 18.49 -19.02 3.61
N GLY A 345 18.93 -18.83 4.87
CA GLY A 345 19.37 -19.93 5.71
C GLY A 345 20.64 -20.62 5.19
N LEU A 346 21.53 -19.90 4.51
CA LEU A 346 22.73 -20.48 3.92
C LEU A 346 23.91 -20.41 4.89
N LYS A 347 24.40 -21.60 5.28
CA LYS A 347 25.68 -21.76 5.98
C LYS A 347 26.81 -21.53 4.99
N HIS A 348 27.52 -20.41 5.15
CA HIS A 348 28.58 -20.00 4.23
C HIS A 348 29.89 -19.67 4.96
N LYS A 349 31.00 -19.72 4.22
CA LYS A 349 32.32 -19.22 4.64
C LYS A 349 32.67 -17.96 3.85
N LEU A 350 33.02 -16.89 4.56
CA LEU A 350 33.52 -15.67 3.91
C LEU A 350 34.94 -15.90 3.40
N ILE A 351 35.19 -15.54 2.14
CA ILE A 351 36.52 -15.49 1.53
C ILE A 351 36.78 -14.08 1.03
N ASN A 352 37.91 -13.50 1.45
CA ASN A 352 38.35 -12.21 0.94
C ASN A 352 38.80 -12.36 -0.51
N ALA A 353 38.13 -11.64 -1.42
CA ALA A 353 38.57 -11.53 -2.80
C ALA A 353 39.83 -10.66 -2.88
N VAL A 354 40.72 -11.00 -3.80
CA VAL A 354 41.87 -10.18 -4.21
C VAL A 354 41.54 -9.49 -5.54
N ASP A 355 42.03 -8.27 -5.75
CA ASP A 355 41.95 -7.66 -7.07
C ASP A 355 42.80 -8.44 -8.07
N GLY A 356 42.27 -8.62 -9.28
CA GLY A 356 43.09 -9.03 -10.42
C GLY A 356 44.17 -7.97 -10.65
N LYS A 357 45.43 -8.40 -10.65
CA LYS A 357 46.57 -7.54 -10.98
C LYS A 357 46.65 -7.26 -12.47
#